data_AF-A0A349YLK3-F1
#
_entry.id   AF-A0A349YLK3-F1
#
_cell.length_a   1.000
_cell.length_b   1.000
_cell.length_c   1.000
_cell.angle_alpha   90.00
_cell.angle_beta   90.00
_cell.angle_gamma   90.00
#
_symmetry.space_group_name_H-M   'P 1'
#
loop_
_entity.id
_entity.type
_entity.pdbx_description
1 polymer ?
#
loop_
_entity_poly.entity_id
_entity_poly.type
_entity_poly.pdbx_seq_one_letter_code
_entity_poly.pdbx_strand_id
1 'polypeptide(L)'
;MPNQLSTNNSKTSSFAVNADVTFLNHDFTGVFESSTTTTKAGEEETDVSRTRVVVMPTDVTADEGMALTEMISEVNNMLSSFGLTDGGLSADDIAAQMKQFGLESLADIAINLRQAFLYMDNESTSVNKVEKPELKKSSMEYAVNITIDNVLQIPEAMQIFNIKSIGLAAWNTNRKKVLERMSIASIDELLAE
;
A
#
# COMPACT_ATOMS: atom_id res chain seq x y z
N MET A 1 51.68 20.19 -16.26
CA MET A 1 50.49 20.76 -15.61
C MET A 1 49.91 19.66 -14.71
N PRO A 2 49.69 19.90 -13.40
CA PRO A 2 49.10 18.88 -12.55
C PRO A 2 47.58 18.84 -12.76
N ASN A 3 47.06 17.64 -13.03
CA ASN A 3 45.64 17.34 -13.04
C ASN A 3 45.06 17.68 -11.66
N GLN A 4 44.22 18.71 -11.59
CA GLN A 4 43.39 18.97 -10.41
C GLN A 4 42.35 17.85 -10.35
N LEU A 5 42.53 16.90 -9.44
CA LEU A 5 41.44 15.99 -9.07
C LEU A 5 40.33 16.85 -8.46
N SER A 6 39.21 16.97 -9.17
CA SER A 6 37.95 17.46 -8.60
C SER A 6 37.57 16.57 -7.43
N THR A 7 37.74 17.05 -6.20
CA THR A 7 37.24 16.38 -5.01
C THR A 7 35.72 16.55 -4.97
N ASN A 8 34.97 15.54 -5.43
CA ASN A 8 33.53 15.49 -5.20
C ASN A 8 33.29 15.28 -3.70
N ASN A 9 32.75 16.29 -3.03
CA ASN A 9 32.30 16.19 -1.65
C ASN A 9 30.79 15.96 -1.64
N SER A 10 30.36 14.85 -1.05
CA SER A 10 28.95 14.53 -0.82
C SER A 10 28.62 14.60 0.68
N LYS A 11 27.50 15.23 1.04
CA LYS A 11 26.97 15.24 2.42
C LYS A 11 25.54 14.72 2.40
N THR A 12 25.22 13.81 3.32
CA THR A 12 23.89 13.25 3.47
C THR A 12 23.31 13.59 4.84
N SER A 13 22.04 14.03 4.86
CA SER A 13 21.19 14.10 6.05
C SER A 13 20.03 13.12 5.91
N SER A 14 19.58 12.53 7.02
CA SER A 14 18.44 11.63 7.02
C SER A 14 17.70 11.73 8.35
N PHE A 15 16.38 11.56 8.31
CA PHE A 15 15.53 11.43 9.50
C PHE A 15 14.41 10.42 9.24
N ALA A 16 13.91 9.83 10.32
CA ALA A 16 12.77 8.92 10.30
C ALA A 16 11.78 9.32 11.40
N VAL A 17 10.49 9.22 11.10
CA VAL A 17 9.39 9.45 12.04
C VAL A 17 8.45 8.25 11.98
N ASN A 18 8.06 7.75 13.14
CA ASN A 18 6.99 6.77 13.26
C ASN A 18 5.71 7.49 13.70
N ALA A 19 4.58 7.12 13.12
CA ALA A 19 3.27 7.64 13.51
C ALA A 19 2.25 6.49 13.55
N ASP A 20 1.37 6.52 14.54
CA ASP A 20 0.19 5.67 14.55
C ASP A 20 -0.86 6.33 13.65
N VAL A 21 -1.40 5.56 12.72
CA VAL A 21 -2.39 6.03 11.74
C VAL A 21 -3.55 5.05 11.69
N THR A 22 -4.78 5.57 11.65
CA THR A 22 -5.98 4.74 11.53
C THR A 22 -6.50 4.81 10.09
N PHE A 23 -6.81 3.67 9.50
CA PHE A 23 -7.37 3.54 8.15
C PHE A 23 -8.35 2.36 8.11
N LEU A 24 -9.52 2.50 7.49
CA LEU A 24 -10.53 1.42 7.41
C LEU A 24 -10.87 0.83 8.80
N ASN A 25 -11.02 1.67 9.82
CA ASN A 25 -11.19 1.30 11.23
C ASN A 25 -10.08 0.42 11.85
N HIS A 26 -8.89 0.39 11.24
CA HIS A 26 -7.76 -0.40 11.73
C HIS A 26 -6.57 0.50 12.05
N ASP A 27 -5.84 0.15 13.11
CA ASP A 27 -4.64 0.85 13.53
C ASP A 27 -3.41 0.32 12.81
N PHE A 28 -2.65 1.24 12.22
CA PHE A 28 -1.43 0.99 11.49
C PHE A 28 -0.28 1.77 12.11
N THR A 29 0.92 1.25 11.94
CA THR A 29 2.15 2.02 12.11
C THR A 29 2.63 2.49 10.75
N GLY A 30 2.71 3.81 10.60
CA GLY A 30 3.39 4.48 9.50
C GLY A 30 4.84 4.80 9.86
N VAL A 31 5.78 4.51 8.97
CA VAL A 31 7.17 4.98 9.06
C VAL A 31 7.45 5.89 7.87
N PHE A 32 7.88 7.11 8.17
CA PHE A 32 8.19 8.16 7.20
C PHE A 32 9.67 8.46 7.29
N GLU A 33 10.40 8.18 6.23
CA GLU A 33 11.83 8.48 6.13
C GLU A 33 12.07 9.53 5.06
N SER A 34 12.92 10.50 5.36
CA SER A 34 13.40 11.44 4.35
C SER A 34 14.90 11.61 4.45
N SER A 35 15.54 11.73 3.29
CA SER A 35 16.98 11.94 3.19
C SER A 35 17.29 12.93 2.08
N THR A 36 18.32 13.75 2.30
CA THR A 36 18.85 14.65 1.28
C THR A 36 20.34 14.41 1.16
N THR A 37 20.81 14.14 -0.05
CA THR A 37 22.23 14.06 -0.37
C THR A 37 22.60 15.25 -1.25
N THR A 38 23.46 16.11 -0.73
CA THR A 38 24.04 17.24 -1.44
C THR A 38 25.38 16.82 -2.01
N THR A 39 25.55 16.94 -3.32
CA THR A 39 26.82 16.70 -4.02
C THR A 39 27.32 18.01 -4.62
N LYS A 40 28.61 18.32 -4.42
CA LYS A 40 29.25 19.47 -5.03
C LYS A 40 30.26 19.04 -6.08
N ALA A 41 30.11 19.58 -7.28
CA ALA A 41 31.05 19.44 -8.39
C ALA A 41 31.39 20.84 -8.93
N GLY A 42 32.51 21.40 -8.47
CA GLY A 42 32.85 22.80 -8.76
C GLY A 42 31.90 23.78 -8.05
N GLU A 43 31.30 24.69 -8.81
CA GLU A 43 30.30 25.65 -8.31
C GLU A 43 28.87 25.08 -8.30
N GLU A 44 28.66 23.92 -8.93
CA GLU A 44 27.36 23.27 -9.01
C GLU A 44 27.08 22.45 -7.75
N GLU A 45 25.90 22.68 -7.15
CA GLU A 45 25.39 21.95 -6.01
C GLU A 45 24.12 21.21 -6.42
N THR A 46 24.16 19.88 -6.39
CA THR A 46 23.00 19.02 -6.68
C THR A 46 22.47 18.43 -5.38
N ASP A 47 21.19 18.66 -5.10
CA ASP A 47 20.48 18.03 -3.99
C ASP A 47 19.60 16.91 -4.53
N VAL A 48 19.82 15.69 -4.05
CA VAL A 48 18.93 14.54 -4.27
C VAL A 48 18.15 14.29 -2.99
N SER A 49 16.84 14.52 -3.04
CA SER A 49 15.93 14.28 -1.92
C SER A 49 15.15 12.99 -2.16
N ARG A 50 15.07 12.14 -1.15
CA ARG A 50 14.31 10.89 -1.20
C ARG A 50 13.40 10.77 0.00
N THR A 51 12.13 10.51 -0.25
CA THR A 51 11.10 10.29 0.77
C THR A 51 10.53 8.89 0.60
N ARG A 52 10.52 8.12 1.69
CA ARG A 52 9.94 6.79 1.76
C ARG A 52 8.86 6.76 2.82
N VAL A 53 7.72 6.16 2.49
CA VAL A 53 6.63 5.94 3.43
C VAL A 53 6.30 4.46 3.41
N VAL A 54 6.16 3.85 4.59
CA VAL A 54 5.59 2.51 4.71
C VAL A 54 4.51 2.51 5.78
N VAL A 55 3.38 1.90 5.47
CA VAL A 55 2.26 1.69 6.40
C VAL A 55 2.04 0.19 6.54
N MET A 56 2.00 -0.30 7.78
CA MET A 56 1.76 -1.71 8.11
C MET A 56 0.78 -1.81 9.27
N PRO A 57 -0.11 -2.83 9.32
CA PRO A 57 -1.02 -3.02 10.43
C PRO A 57 -0.21 -3.24 11.70
N THR A 58 -0.70 -2.66 12.77
CA THR A 58 -0.28 -3.06 14.10
C THR A 58 -0.83 -4.47 14.38
N ASP A 59 -0.25 -5.19 15.34
CA ASP A 59 -0.78 -6.50 15.73
C ASP A 59 -2.14 -6.39 16.48
N VAL A 60 -2.76 -5.20 16.47
CA VAL A 60 -4.09 -4.93 17.04
C VAL A 60 -5.16 -5.41 16.07
N THR A 61 -5.78 -6.52 16.43
CA THR A 61 -7.00 -7.03 15.79
C THR A 61 -8.16 -6.14 16.20
N ALA A 62 -8.50 -5.15 15.37
CA ALA A 62 -9.81 -4.55 15.49
C ALA A 62 -10.82 -5.60 14.99
N ASP A 63 -11.53 -6.24 15.91
CA ASP A 63 -12.71 -7.07 15.62
C ASP A 63 -13.88 -6.21 15.08
N GLU A 64 -13.67 -4.91 14.92
CA GLU A 64 -14.63 -3.96 14.38
C GLU A 64 -14.58 -4.00 12.84
N GLY A 65 -15.30 -4.97 12.28
CA GLY A 65 -15.59 -4.98 10.83
C GLY A 65 -16.28 -3.69 10.39
N MET A 66 -16.14 -3.35 9.12
CA MET A 66 -16.82 -2.22 8.47
C MET A 66 -17.75 -2.72 7.36
N ALA A 67 -18.78 -1.95 7.03
CA ALA A 67 -19.62 -2.29 5.88
C ALA A 67 -18.81 -2.13 4.58
N LEU A 68 -19.03 -3.00 3.59
CA LEU A 68 -18.35 -2.91 2.29
C LEU A 68 -18.52 -1.54 1.61
N THR A 69 -19.68 -0.90 1.79
CA THR A 69 -19.92 0.46 1.29
C THR A 69 -19.04 1.51 1.96
N GLU A 70 -18.76 1.36 3.25
CA GLU A 70 -17.86 2.25 3.99
C GLU A 70 -16.42 2.03 3.53
N MET A 71 -16.01 0.78 3.33
CA MET A 71 -14.69 0.43 2.81
C MET A 71 -14.43 1.07 1.43
N ILE A 72 -15.39 0.96 0.51
CA ILE A 72 -15.30 1.55 -0.83
C ILE A 72 -15.15 3.07 -0.74
N SER A 73 -15.94 3.72 0.13
CA SER A 73 -15.88 5.17 0.34
C SER A 73 -14.51 5.61 0.85
N GLU A 74 -13.98 4.94 1.87
CA GLU A 74 -12.67 5.25 2.43
C GLU A 74 -11.51 5.03 1.45
N VAL A 75 -11.53 3.93 0.70
CA VAL A 75 -10.52 3.67 -0.36
C VAL A 75 -10.57 4.77 -1.43
N ASN A 76 -11.77 5.15 -1.89
CA ASN A 76 -11.91 6.20 -2.90
C ASN A 76 -11.46 7.57 -2.38
N ASN A 77 -11.73 7.88 -1.10
CA ASN A 77 -11.23 9.10 -0.45
C ASN A 77 -9.69 9.09 -0.37
N MET A 78 -9.10 7.95 -0.02
CA MET A 78 -7.65 7.78 0.00
C MET A 78 -7.05 7.99 -1.39
N LEU A 79 -7.55 7.31 -2.42
CA LEU A 79 -7.07 7.46 -3.81
C LEU A 79 -7.16 8.91 -4.28
N SER A 80 -8.27 9.60 -3.96
CA SER A 80 -8.45 11.02 -4.25
C SER A 80 -7.42 11.90 -3.54
N SER A 81 -7.07 11.59 -2.29
CA SER A 81 -6.03 12.33 -1.54
C SER A 81 -4.63 12.22 -2.17
N PHE A 82 -4.39 11.15 -2.93
CA PHE A 82 -3.16 10.95 -3.72
C PHE A 82 -3.26 11.51 -5.15
N GLY A 83 -4.36 12.17 -5.51
CA GLY A 83 -4.59 12.69 -6.86
C GLY A 83 -4.93 11.62 -7.90
N LEU A 84 -5.30 10.41 -7.47
CA LEU A 84 -5.71 9.29 -8.32
C LEU A 84 -7.23 9.24 -8.38
N THR A 85 -7.83 10.06 -9.24
CA THR A 85 -9.30 10.13 -9.39
C THR A 85 -9.86 9.17 -10.43
N ASP A 86 -9.03 8.66 -11.33
CA ASP A 86 -9.41 7.69 -12.35
C ASP A 86 -9.14 6.28 -11.83
N GLY A 87 -10.18 5.43 -11.73
CA GLY A 87 -10.06 4.03 -11.32
C GLY A 87 -10.48 3.70 -9.88
N GLY A 88 -11.30 4.55 -9.25
CA GLY A 88 -11.91 4.25 -7.96
C GLY A 88 -12.75 2.96 -7.97
N LEU A 89 -12.96 2.37 -6.79
CA LEU A 89 -13.81 1.20 -6.61
C LEU A 89 -15.27 1.55 -6.85
N SER A 90 -15.94 0.77 -7.70
CA SER A 90 -17.36 0.87 -8.01
C SER A 90 -18.16 -0.11 -7.14
N ALA A 91 -19.08 0.41 -6.33
CA ALA A 91 -19.94 -0.41 -5.49
C ALA A 91 -20.83 -1.35 -6.32
N ASP A 92 -21.34 -0.87 -7.46
CA ASP A 92 -22.21 -1.66 -8.33
C ASP A 92 -21.45 -2.83 -8.98
N ASP A 93 -20.20 -2.63 -9.39
CA ASP A 93 -19.38 -3.69 -9.98
C ASP A 93 -19.01 -4.76 -8.95
N ILE A 94 -18.68 -4.33 -7.73
CA ILE A 94 -18.40 -5.25 -6.61
C ILE A 94 -19.68 -6.00 -6.24
N ALA A 95 -20.84 -5.35 -6.17
CA ALA A 95 -22.12 -6.01 -5.90
C ALA A 95 -22.46 -7.08 -6.94
N ALA A 96 -22.26 -6.79 -8.22
CA ALA A 96 -22.51 -7.73 -9.30
C ALA A 96 -21.66 -8.99 -9.16
N GLN A 97 -20.39 -8.84 -8.76
CA GLN A 97 -19.49 -9.96 -8.49
C GLN A 97 -19.86 -10.71 -7.22
N MET A 98 -20.29 -10.02 -6.15
CA MET A 98 -20.64 -10.68 -4.88
C MET A 98 -21.93 -11.52 -4.96
N LYS A 99 -22.86 -11.16 -5.85
CA LYS A 99 -24.08 -11.96 -6.10
C LYS A 99 -23.77 -13.39 -6.54
N GLN A 100 -22.64 -13.64 -7.21
CA GLN A 100 -22.24 -15.00 -7.61
C GLN A 100 -21.91 -15.92 -6.42
N PHE A 101 -21.72 -15.33 -5.23
CA PHE A 101 -21.48 -16.02 -3.96
C PHE A 101 -22.72 -16.00 -3.03
N GLY A 102 -23.89 -15.64 -3.58
CA GLY A 102 -25.16 -15.59 -2.83
C GLY A 102 -25.26 -14.42 -1.84
N LEU A 103 -24.41 -13.40 -2.00
CA LEU A 103 -24.49 -12.17 -1.23
C LEU A 103 -25.36 -11.17 -1.99
N GLU A 104 -26.66 -11.13 -1.66
CA GLU A 104 -27.66 -10.36 -2.42
C GLU A 104 -27.64 -8.85 -2.11
N SER A 105 -27.12 -8.46 -0.96
CA SER A 105 -27.14 -7.09 -0.44
C SER A 105 -25.78 -6.71 0.12
N LEU A 106 -25.19 -5.62 -0.39
CA LEU A 106 -23.91 -5.10 0.08
C LEU A 106 -23.94 -4.60 1.53
N ALA A 107 -25.11 -4.14 1.99
CA ALA A 107 -25.29 -3.61 3.34
C ALA A 107 -25.20 -4.70 4.41
N ASP A 108 -25.43 -5.97 4.02
CA ASP A 108 -25.30 -7.10 4.92
C ASP A 108 -23.87 -7.63 4.97
N ILE A 109 -23.00 -7.24 4.03
CA ILE A 109 -21.62 -7.71 3.93
C ILE A 109 -20.74 -6.95 4.92
N ALA A 110 -20.41 -7.62 6.02
CA ALA A 110 -19.39 -7.18 6.95
C ALA A 110 -18.02 -7.61 6.43
N ILE A 111 -17.12 -6.63 6.28
CA ILE A 111 -15.75 -6.85 5.86
C ILE A 111 -14.83 -6.49 7.02
N ASN A 112 -13.89 -7.37 7.32
CA ASN A 112 -12.81 -7.06 8.24
C ASN A 112 -11.51 -6.88 7.45
N LEU A 113 -10.84 -5.74 7.65
CA LEU A 113 -9.53 -5.51 7.07
C LEU A 113 -8.49 -6.27 7.88
N ARG A 114 -8.19 -7.49 7.44
CA ARG A 114 -7.24 -8.32 8.14
C ARG A 114 -5.85 -7.66 8.18
N GLN A 115 -5.33 -7.26 7.02
CA GLN A 115 -4.00 -6.66 6.89
C GLN A 115 -3.91 -5.74 5.66
N ALA A 116 -3.13 -4.65 5.75
CA ALA A 116 -2.78 -3.82 4.60
C ALA A 116 -1.30 -3.43 4.58
N PHE A 117 -0.77 -3.17 3.41
CA PHE A 117 0.59 -2.71 3.20
C PHE A 117 0.55 -1.63 2.13
N LEU A 118 1.19 -0.51 2.44
CA LEU A 118 1.43 0.55 1.48
C LEU A 118 2.89 0.99 1.59
N TYR A 119 3.58 1.06 0.47
CA TYR A 119 4.93 1.61 0.38
C TYR A 119 5.00 2.64 -0.75
N MET A 120 5.58 3.80 -0.44
CA MET A 120 5.87 4.86 -1.42
C MET A 120 7.35 5.20 -1.39
N ASP A 121 7.93 5.43 -2.56
CA ASP A 121 9.33 5.83 -2.72
C ASP A 121 9.41 6.92 -3.78
N ASN A 122 9.70 8.14 -3.32
CA ASN A 122 9.78 9.33 -4.14
C ASN A 122 11.20 9.88 -4.09
N GLU A 123 11.77 10.14 -5.26
CA GLU A 123 13.07 10.78 -5.42
C GLU A 123 12.93 12.03 -6.29
N SER A 124 13.44 13.14 -5.79
CA SER A 124 13.50 14.40 -6.51
C SER A 124 14.91 14.98 -6.52
N THR A 125 15.20 15.76 -7.54
CA THR A 125 16.50 16.41 -7.68
C THR A 125 16.31 17.91 -7.87
N SER A 126 17.17 18.71 -7.25
CA SER A 126 17.28 20.14 -7.52
C SER A 126 18.74 20.53 -7.74
N VAL A 127 18.97 21.49 -8.62
CA VAL A 127 20.30 22.04 -8.91
C VAL A 127 20.36 23.47 -8.40
N ASN A 128 21.45 23.79 -7.70
CA ASN A 128 21.77 25.08 -7.10
C ASN A 128 20.70 25.66 -6.17
N LYS A 129 19.75 24.86 -5.68
CA LYS A 129 18.64 25.28 -4.79
C LYS A 129 17.71 26.35 -5.38
N VAL A 130 17.80 26.64 -6.69
CA VAL A 130 17.00 27.70 -7.35
C VAL A 130 15.83 27.10 -8.14
N GLU A 131 15.91 25.84 -8.55
CA GLU A 131 14.88 25.18 -9.36
C GLU A 131 13.84 24.43 -8.51
N LYS A 132 12.59 24.38 -9.00
CA LYS A 132 11.57 23.49 -8.42
C LYS A 132 12.11 22.06 -8.49
N PRO A 133 12.04 21.28 -7.40
CA PRO A 133 12.50 19.90 -7.39
C PRO A 133 11.85 19.12 -8.54
N GLU A 134 12.66 18.50 -9.39
CA GLU A 134 12.19 17.65 -10.46
C GLU A 134 12.01 16.23 -9.90
N LEU A 135 10.79 15.68 -9.98
CA LEU A 135 10.51 14.30 -9.58
C LEU A 135 11.18 13.36 -10.57
N LYS A 136 12.21 12.63 -10.12
CA LYS A 136 12.96 11.67 -10.95
C LYS A 136 12.39 10.27 -10.88
N LYS A 137 11.87 9.89 -9.72
CA LYS A 137 11.27 8.58 -9.49
C LYS A 137 10.10 8.71 -8.54
N SER A 138 9.00 8.04 -8.87
CA SER A 138 7.91 7.77 -7.95
C SER A 138 7.47 6.34 -8.17
N SER A 139 7.36 5.56 -7.09
CA SER A 139 6.80 4.21 -7.13
C SER A 139 5.94 3.98 -5.91
N MET A 140 4.85 3.24 -6.12
CA MET A 140 3.90 2.83 -5.09
C MET A 140 3.72 1.32 -5.15
N GLU A 141 3.92 0.66 -4.02
CA GLU A 141 3.64 -0.76 -3.83
C GLU A 141 2.53 -0.91 -2.79
N TYR A 142 1.63 -1.87 -3.00
CA TYR A 142 0.55 -2.17 -2.07
C TYR A 142 0.27 -3.68 -2.00
N ALA A 143 -0.31 -4.07 -0.87
CA ALA A 143 -1.00 -5.34 -0.69
C ALA A 143 -2.13 -5.12 0.33
N VAL A 144 -3.30 -5.69 0.07
CA VAL A 144 -4.48 -5.58 0.94
C VAL A 144 -5.08 -6.97 1.07
N ASN A 145 -5.40 -7.38 2.29
CA ASN A 145 -6.10 -8.62 2.60
C ASN A 145 -7.32 -8.30 3.47
N ILE A 146 -8.50 -8.63 2.95
CA ILE A 146 -9.79 -8.45 3.61
C ILE A 146 -10.48 -9.79 3.79
N THR A 147 -11.23 -9.96 4.87
CA THR A 147 -12.11 -11.12 5.08
C THR A 147 -13.57 -10.69 5.04
N ILE A 148 -14.41 -11.56 4.49
CA ILE A 148 -15.86 -11.42 4.54
C ILE A 148 -16.37 -12.34 5.66
N ASP A 149 -17.03 -11.75 6.65
CA ASP A 149 -17.44 -12.43 7.89
C ASP A 149 -18.92 -12.89 7.86
N ASN A 150 -19.47 -13.02 6.66
CA ASN A 150 -20.87 -13.40 6.42
C ASN A 150 -21.07 -14.92 6.30
N VAL A 151 -22.30 -15.37 6.54
CA VAL A 151 -22.76 -16.68 6.09
C VAL A 151 -22.85 -16.67 4.56
N LEU A 152 -22.03 -17.49 3.91
CA LEU A 152 -21.94 -17.57 2.46
C LEU A 152 -22.80 -18.71 1.92
N GLN A 153 -23.56 -18.45 0.85
CA GLN A 153 -24.15 -19.54 0.06
C GLN A 153 -23.14 -19.98 -0.99
N ILE A 154 -22.34 -20.97 -0.59
CA ILE A 154 -21.26 -21.49 -1.39
C ILE A 154 -21.84 -22.22 -2.63
N PRO A 155 -21.29 -22.00 -3.85
CA PRO A 155 -21.69 -22.75 -5.04
C PRO A 155 -21.67 -24.26 -4.80
N GLU A 156 -22.59 -25.00 -5.44
CA GLU A 156 -22.81 -26.43 -5.21
C GLU A 156 -21.52 -27.28 -5.33
N ALA A 157 -20.64 -26.92 -6.27
CA ALA A 157 -19.33 -27.55 -6.47
C ALA A 157 -18.35 -27.41 -5.29
N MET A 158 -18.56 -26.43 -4.41
CA MET A 158 -17.73 -26.13 -3.25
C MET A 158 -18.40 -26.53 -1.91
N GLN A 159 -19.63 -27.08 -1.94
CA GLN A 159 -20.37 -27.51 -0.74
C GLN A 159 -19.72 -28.71 -0.01
N ILE A 160 -18.70 -29.36 -0.60
CA ILE A 160 -17.88 -30.35 0.11
C ILE A 160 -17.04 -29.71 1.23
N PHE A 161 -16.86 -28.39 1.21
CA PHE A 161 -16.09 -27.65 2.21
C PHE A 161 -17.03 -26.86 3.14
N ASN A 162 -16.79 -26.95 4.44
CA ASN A 162 -17.41 -26.05 5.42
C ASN A 162 -16.61 -24.72 5.45
N ILE A 163 -16.93 -23.81 4.53
CA ILE A 163 -16.25 -22.51 4.43
C ILE A 163 -16.78 -21.58 5.53
N LYS A 164 -15.89 -21.22 6.46
CA LYS A 164 -16.20 -20.33 7.58
C LYS A 164 -16.03 -18.85 7.25
N SER A 165 -15.15 -18.53 6.31
CA SER A 165 -14.87 -17.17 5.84
C SER A 165 -14.24 -17.21 4.46
N ILE A 166 -14.39 -16.12 3.69
CA ILE A 166 -13.67 -15.89 2.44
C ILE A 166 -12.69 -14.74 2.64
N GLY A 167 -11.42 -14.98 2.32
CA GLY A 167 -10.41 -13.94 2.22
C GLY A 167 -10.26 -13.47 0.77
N LEU A 168 -10.21 -12.16 0.56
CA LEU A 168 -9.88 -11.55 -0.72
C LEU A 168 -8.57 -10.77 -0.55
N ALA A 169 -7.68 -10.88 -1.53
CA ALA A 169 -6.44 -10.14 -1.53
C ALA A 169 -6.19 -9.46 -2.88
N ALA A 170 -5.66 -8.24 -2.83
CA ALA A 170 -5.21 -7.49 -4.00
C ALA A 170 -3.82 -6.92 -3.72
N TRP A 171 -2.86 -7.11 -4.63
CA TRP A 171 -1.47 -6.68 -4.42
C TRP A 171 -0.75 -6.42 -5.74
N ASN A 172 0.25 -5.54 -5.71
CA ASN A 172 1.23 -5.35 -6.80
C ASN A 172 2.69 -5.49 -6.33
N THR A 173 2.91 -5.78 -5.04
CA THR A 173 4.25 -6.00 -4.48
C THR A 173 4.71 -7.44 -4.69
N ASN A 174 6.01 -7.63 -4.91
CA ASN A 174 6.66 -8.95 -4.94
C ASN A 174 7.47 -9.23 -3.66
N ARG A 175 7.24 -8.44 -2.60
CA ARG A 175 7.96 -8.59 -1.33
C ARG A 175 7.49 -9.84 -0.61
N LYS A 176 8.27 -10.91 -0.70
CA LYS A 176 7.98 -12.21 -0.04
C LYS A 176 7.53 -12.07 1.42
N LYS A 177 8.25 -11.30 2.23
CA LYS A 177 7.89 -11.07 3.64
C LYS A 177 6.52 -10.40 3.83
N VAL A 178 6.11 -9.53 2.90
CA VAL A 178 4.79 -8.89 2.93
C VAL A 178 3.73 -9.92 2.57
N LEU A 179 3.92 -10.64 1.45
CA LEU A 179 2.97 -11.65 0.98
C LEU A 179 2.80 -12.79 2.00
N GLU A 180 3.89 -13.28 2.58
CA GLU A 180 3.90 -14.29 3.65
C GLU A 180 3.15 -13.80 4.90
N ARG A 181 3.48 -12.59 5.39
CA ARG A 181 2.78 -12.00 6.55
C ARG A 181 1.28 -11.85 6.27
N MET A 182 0.94 -11.55 5.03
CA MET A 182 -0.42 -11.35 4.57
C MET A 182 -1.16 -12.64 4.19
N SER A 183 -0.51 -13.81 4.32
CA SER A 183 -1.06 -15.10 3.85
C SER A 183 -1.56 -15.05 2.39
N ILE A 184 -0.91 -14.23 1.56
CA ILE A 184 -1.19 -14.12 0.13
C ILE A 184 -0.25 -15.08 -0.58
N ALA A 185 -0.82 -16.06 -1.27
CA ALA A 185 -0.06 -17.03 -2.06
C ALA A 185 -0.85 -17.39 -3.32
N SER A 186 -0.12 -17.61 -4.41
CA SER A 186 -0.68 -18.24 -5.60
C SER A 186 -0.75 -19.76 -5.44
N ILE A 187 -1.66 -20.41 -6.17
CA ILE A 187 -1.75 -21.88 -6.18
C ILE A 187 -0.40 -22.49 -6.62
N ASP A 188 0.24 -21.91 -7.62
CA ASP A 188 1.53 -22.38 -8.13
C ASP A 188 2.63 -22.30 -7.06
N GLU A 189 2.65 -21.25 -6.23
CA GLU A 189 3.59 -21.13 -5.11
C GLU A 189 3.29 -22.14 -4.00
N LEU A 190 2.01 -22.42 -3.72
CA LEU A 190 1.62 -23.40 -2.70
C LEU A 190 1.91 -24.84 -3.12
N LEU A 191 1.91 -25.12 -4.42
CA LEU A 191 2.13 -26.43 -5.00
C LEU A 191 3.55 -26.63 -5.54
N ALA A 192 4.42 -25.62 -5.44
CA ALA A 192 5.82 -25.73 -5.83
C ALA A 192 6.56 -26.65 -4.84
N GLU A 193 7.17 -27.73 -5.35
CA GLU A 193 8.03 -28.67 -4.61
C GLU A 193 9.40 -28.06 -4.25
#